data_AF-A0A4Y1Z6M6-F1
#
_entry.id   AF-A0A4Y1Z6M6-F1
#
_cell.length_a   1.000
_cell.length_b   1.000
_cell.length_c   1.000
_cell.angle_alpha   90.00
_cell.angle_beta   90.00
_cell.angle_gamma   90.00
#
_symmetry.space_group_name_H-M   'P 1'
#
loop_
_entity.id
_entity.type
_entity.pdbx_description
1 polymer ?
#
loop_
_entity_poly.entity_id
_entity_poly.type
_entity_poly.pdbx_seq_one_letter_code
_entity_poly.pdbx_strand_id
1 'polypeptide(L)' 'MQDTSDVEDSPSDEPQRRMPKLYPIGQMHGTYIFAQNEDGLYIIDQHAAQERIKYEFSVKSWRNRA' A
#
# COMPACT_ATOMS: atom_id res chain seq x y z
N MET A 1 18.82 -17.31 -37.69
CA MET A 1 17.45 -17.84 -37.75
C MET A 1 16.97 -17.89 -36.30
N GLN A 2 16.02 -16.99 -36.02
CA GLN A 2 15.21 -16.68 -34.82
C GLN A 2 15.87 -16.86 -33.43
N ASP A 3 16.15 -15.78 -32.71
CA ASP A 3 15.19 -14.96 -31.92
C ASP A 3 14.43 -15.79 -30.89
N THR A 4 15.02 -15.94 -29.71
CA THR A 4 14.28 -16.38 -28.51
C THR A 4 13.92 -15.15 -27.69
N SER A 5 12.80 -14.56 -28.10
CA SER A 5 11.78 -13.94 -27.26
C SER A 5 12.30 -13.10 -26.09
N ASP A 6 12.40 -11.81 -26.35
CA ASP A 6 12.21 -10.75 -25.37
C ASP A 6 11.11 -11.14 -24.38
N VAL A 7 11.52 -11.30 -23.11
CA VAL A 7 10.59 -11.41 -22.00
C VAL A 7 9.97 -10.03 -21.85
N GLU A 8 8.86 -9.83 -22.57
CA GLU A 8 7.96 -8.69 -22.42
C GLU A 8 7.57 -8.61 -20.94
N ASP A 9 8.15 -7.64 -20.24
CA ASP A 9 7.73 -7.18 -18.91
C ASP A 9 6.33 -6.57 -19.05
N SER A 10 5.34 -7.44 -19.21
CA SER A 10 3.94 -7.04 -19.18
C SER A 10 3.69 -6.38 -17.82
N PRO A 11 3.30 -5.08 -17.78
CA PRO A 11 2.92 -4.47 -16.52
C PRO A 11 1.66 -5.22 -16.09
N SER A 12 1.83 -6.10 -15.11
CA SER A 12 0.73 -6.76 -14.44
C SER A 12 -0.09 -5.66 -13.80
N ASP A 13 -1.13 -5.24 -14.52
CA ASP A 13 -2.17 -4.32 -14.11
C ASP A 13 -3.07 -5.03 -13.07
N GLU A 14 -2.45 -5.64 -12.06
CA GLU A 14 -3.17 -6.05 -10.87
C GLU A 14 -3.78 -4.76 -10.32
N PRO A 15 -5.12 -4.69 -10.20
CA PRO A 15 -5.75 -3.52 -9.64
C PRO A 15 -5.14 -3.35 -8.25
N GLN A 16 -4.29 -2.34 -8.08
CA GLN A 16 -3.76 -1.97 -6.78
C GLN A 16 -4.98 -1.93 -5.87
N ARG A 17 -5.08 -2.89 -4.95
CA ARG A 17 -6.30 -3.17 -4.20
C ARG A 17 -6.57 -1.96 -3.33
N ARG A 18 -7.25 -0.96 -3.90
CA ARG A 18 -7.49 0.32 -3.25
C ARG A 18 -8.38 0.00 -2.08
N MET A 19 -7.88 0.31 -0.89
CA MET A 19 -8.67 0.18 0.32
C MET A 19 -9.99 0.95 0.10
N PRO A 20 -11.14 0.35 0.45
CA PRO A 20 -12.42 1.05 0.39
C PRO A 20 -12.36 2.31 1.25
N LYS A 21 -13.28 3.26 1.04
CA LYS A 21 -13.32 4.48 1.86
C LYS A 21 -13.60 4.08 3.32
N LEU A 22 -12.64 4.36 4.19
CA LEU A 22 -12.69 4.06 5.61
C LEU A 22 -13.05 5.33 6.38
N TYR A 23 -14.03 5.24 7.28
CA TYR A 23 -14.40 6.34 8.18
C TYR A 23 -13.80 6.10 9.57
N PRO A 24 -12.88 6.95 10.04
CA PRO A 24 -12.27 6.76 11.36
C PRO A 24 -13.29 7.00 12.47
N ILE A 25 -13.40 6.06 13.40
CA ILE A 25 -14.28 6.14 14.57
C ILE A 25 -13.51 6.62 15.81
N GLY A 26 -12.27 6.16 15.97
CA GLY A 26 -11.46 6.50 17.13
C GLY A 26 -10.09 5.83 17.13
N GLN A 27 -9.33 6.07 18.21
CA GLN A 27 -8.04 5.45 18.44
C GLN A 27 -8.05 4.63 19.74
N MET A 28 -7.32 3.52 19.76
CA MET A 28 -7.14 2.68 20.94
C MET A 28 -5.69 2.72 21.40
N HIS A 29 -5.48 3.04 22.68
CA HIS A 29 -4.15 3.01 23.34
C HIS A 29 -3.02 3.76 22.60
N GLY A 30 -3.35 4.65 21.65
CA GLY A 30 -2.35 5.34 20.82
C GLY A 30 -1.59 4.42 19.84
N THR A 31 -2.05 3.19 19.63
CA THR A 31 -1.39 2.19 18.77
C THR A 31 -2.28 1.79 17.61
N TYR A 32 -3.60 1.83 17.78
CA TYR A 32 -4.56 1.37 16.78
C TYR A 32 -5.54 2.47 16.39
N ILE A 33 -5.85 2.55 15.09
CA ILE A 33 -6.95 3.36 14.56
C ILE A 33 -8.10 2.41 14.22
N PHE A 34 -9.29 2.72 14.74
CA PHE A 34 -10.51 2.05 14.34
C PHE A 34 -11.17 2.84 13.21
N ALA A 35 -11.52 2.14 12.13
CA ALA A 35 -12.30 2.70 11.05
C ALA A 35 -13.42 1.76 10.63
N GLN A 36 -14.53 2.32 10.18
CA GLN A 36 -15.67 1.55 9.69
C GLN A 36 -15.92 1.85 8.22
N ASN A 37 -16.37 0.84 7.49
CA ASN A 37 -16.95 0.99 6.17
C ASN A 37 -18.28 0.22 6.11
N GLU A 38 -18.85 0.12 4.90
CA GLU A 38 -20.08 -0.64 4.62
C GLU A 38 -19.89 -2.16 4.80
N ASP A 39 -18.66 -2.66 4.71
CA ASP A 39 -18.30 -4.08 4.84
C ASP A 39 -18.04 -4.51 6.30
N GLY A 40 -17.75 -3.56 7.21
CA GLY A 40 -17.47 -3.85 8.62
C GLY A 40 -16.50 -2.90 9.33
N LEU A 41 -15.83 -3.44 10.37
CA LEU A 41 -14.87 -2.73 11.22
C LEU A 41 -13.43 -3.10 10.86
N TYR A 42 -12.59 -2.09 10.73
CA TYR A 42 -11.18 -2.19 10.44
C TYR A 42 -10.36 -1.68 11.62
N ILE A 43 -9.31 -2.43 11.96
CA ILE A 43 -8.33 -2.08 12.99
C ILE A 43 -7.00 -1.90 12.29
N ILE A 44 -6.44 -0.70 12.34
CA ILE A 44 -5.20 -0.33 11.67
C ILE A 44 -4.13 -0.13 12.73
N ASP A 45 -3.00 -0.83 12.59
CA ASP A 45 -1.81 -0.59 13.40
C ASP A 45 -1.04 0.63 12.88
N GLN A 46 -0.90 1.64 13.73
CA GLN A 46 -0.22 2.88 13.38
C GLN A 46 1.28 2.68 13.13
N HIS A 47 1.93 1.81 13.91
CA HIS A 47 3.37 1.57 13.79
C HIS A 47 3.70 0.90 12.46
N ALA A 48 2.98 -0.18 12.13
CA ALA A 48 3.18 -0.89 10.87
C ALA A 48 2.85 -0.02 9.65
N ALA A 49 1.79 0.80 9.73
CA ALA A 49 1.43 1.72 8.66
C ALA A 49 2.50 2.79 8.43
N GLN A 50 3.04 3.36 9.51
CA GLN A 50 4.10 4.38 9.43
C GLN A 50 5.39 3.83 8.83
N GLU A 51 5.80 2.64 9.24
CA GLU A 51 6.99 1.96 8.69
C GLU A 51 6.84 1.70 7.19
N ARG A 52 5.67 1.24 6.76
CA ARG A 52 5.37 0.97 5.34
C ARG A 52 5.48 2.24 4.48
N ILE A 53 4.84 3.33 4.91
CA ILE A 53 4.89 4.62 4.18
C ILE A 53 6.33 5.13 4.09
N LYS A 54 7.08 5.05 5.19
CA LYS A 54 8.47 5.50 5.23
C LYS A 54 9.35 4.71 4.26
N TYR A 55 9.16 3.39 4.19
CA TYR A 55 9.88 2.54 3.25
C TYR A 55 9.57 2.92 1.79
N GLU A 56 8.29 3.02 1.44
CA GLU A 56 7.86 3.35 0.07
C GLU A 56 8.33 4.75 -0.36
N PHE A 57 8.24 5.74 0.52
CA PHE A 57 8.73 7.10 0.26
C PHE A 57 10.24 7.11 0.04
N SER A 58 10.98 6.38 0.88
CA SER A 58 12.44 6.30 0.77
C SER A 58 12.81 5.71 -0.59
N VAL A 59 12.30 4.53 -0.93
CA VAL A 59 12.60 3.85 -2.22
C VAL A 59 12.28 4.75 -3.42
N LYS A 60 11.13 5.44 -3.41
CA LYS A 60 10.76 6.37 -4.49
C LYS A 60 11.71 7.58 -4.56
N SER A 61 12.09 8.13 -3.40
CA SER A 61 13.01 9.27 -3.30
C SER A 61 14.44 8.92 -3.75
N TRP A 62 14.90 7.69 -3.50
CA TRP A 62 16.17 7.20 -4.01
C TRP A 62 16.13 7.01 -5.54
N ARG A 63 15.04 6.49 -6.08
CA ARG A 63 14.90 6.27 -7.53
C ARG A 63 14.80 7.55 -8.36
N ASN A 64 14.30 8.65 -7.80
CA ASN A 64 14.12 9.91 -8.53
C ASN A 64 15.34 10.87 -8.47
N ARG A 65 16.46 10.42 -7.90
CA ARG A 65 17.72 11.20 -7.75
C ARG A 65 18.93 10.56 -8.45
N ALA A 66 18.70 9.57 -9.32
CA ALA A 66 19.66 9.05 -10.29
C ALA A 66 19.21 9.49 -11.69
#